data_AF-A0A1X4HW08-F1
#
_entry.id   AF-A0A1X4HW08-F1
#
_cell.length_a   1.000
_cell.length_b   1.000
_cell.length_c   1.000
_cell.angle_alpha   90.00
_cell.angle_beta   90.00
_cell.angle_gamma   90.00
#
_symmetry.space_group_name_H-M   'P 1'
#
loop_
_entity.id
_entity.type
_entity.pdbx_description
1 polymer ?
#
loop_
_entity_poly.entity_id
_entity_poly.type
_entity_poly.pdbx_seq_one_letter_code
_entity_poly.pdbx_strand_id
1 'polypeptide(L)'
;MTAQLSSSTANGPAPKPPGRSPRALWHLGVNAVVVAWLGLFAVVGSAHHFLPHAFWLLVHTLLLGAVTNAVVIWSGHFAASVLRLPEANRGAPAALRLVCLNAGAVAVIGGMYTGRWPVVLVGGCLVAAAVTAHAVWLVRLLRRALPGRFSMTVRYYAAAAALLPVGAALGVLMARGELGGDLPERLLLAHEVINLLGWVGLTVAGTLITLWPTMLRTRVADGAERAGRRALPVLLAGLGMAVAAALLGPP
;
A
#
# COMPACT_ATOMS: atom_id res chain seq x y z
N MET A 1 30.36 -28.91 68.11
CA MET A 1 29.31 -29.15 67.10
C MET A 1 28.96 -27.80 66.47
N THR A 2 29.63 -27.43 65.38
CA THR A 2 29.42 -26.15 64.69
C THR A 2 29.74 -26.37 63.21
N ALA A 3 28.70 -26.58 62.40
CA ALA A 3 28.80 -26.63 60.95
C ALA A 3 28.42 -25.25 60.38
N GLN A 4 29.37 -24.55 59.77
CA GLN A 4 29.14 -23.35 58.99
C GLN A 4 28.46 -23.71 57.67
N LEU A 5 27.26 -23.18 57.43
CA LEU A 5 26.63 -23.15 56.12
C LEU A 5 27.08 -21.87 55.40
N SER A 6 27.98 -22.04 54.43
CA SER A 6 28.35 -20.99 53.48
C SER A 6 27.19 -20.76 52.50
N SER A 7 26.50 -19.62 52.65
CA SER A 7 25.52 -19.14 51.68
C SER A 7 26.23 -18.53 50.48
N SER A 8 26.37 -19.29 49.39
CA SER A 8 26.84 -18.78 48.11
C SER A 8 25.75 -17.87 47.51
N THR A 9 25.91 -16.56 47.66
CA THR A 9 25.11 -15.56 46.94
C THR A 9 25.53 -15.55 45.48
N ALA A 10 24.74 -16.15 44.61
CA ALA A 10 24.91 -16.10 43.16
C ALA A 10 24.60 -14.69 42.63
N ASN A 11 25.57 -13.77 42.73
CA ASN A 11 25.56 -12.47 42.05
C ASN A 11 26.00 -12.65 40.59
N GLY A 12 25.17 -13.30 39.78
CA GLY A 12 25.31 -13.28 38.32
C GLY A 12 24.61 -12.05 37.74
N PRO A 13 25.20 -11.35 36.74
CA PRO A 13 24.51 -10.27 36.05
C PRO A 13 23.18 -10.78 35.47
N ALA A 14 22.09 -10.06 35.70
CA ALA A 14 20.79 -10.42 35.13
C ALA A 14 20.89 -10.58 33.60
N PRO A 15 20.32 -11.64 33.01
CA PRO A 15 20.36 -11.84 31.57
C PRO A 15 19.80 -10.61 30.85
N LYS A 16 20.62 -10.01 29.97
CA LYS A 16 20.18 -8.87 29.17
C LYS A 16 18.98 -9.33 28.32
N PRO A 17 17.84 -8.61 28.36
CA PRO A 17 16.67 -9.03 27.59
C PRO A 17 17.07 -9.19 26.12
N PRO A 18 16.63 -10.27 25.46
CA PRO A 18 17.02 -10.52 24.08
C PRO A 18 16.65 -9.31 23.22
N GLY A 19 17.64 -8.77 22.50
CA GLY A 19 17.43 -7.66 21.58
C GLY A 19 16.39 -8.02 20.51
N ARG A 20 15.66 -7.02 19.99
CA ARG A 20 14.69 -7.25 18.92
C ARG A 20 15.37 -7.86 17.69
N SER A 21 14.73 -8.84 17.07
CA SER A 21 15.25 -9.45 15.85
C SER A 21 15.35 -8.42 14.70
N PRO A 22 16.30 -8.57 13.76
CA PRO A 22 16.41 -7.67 12.60
C PRO A 22 15.11 -7.54 11.80
N ARG A 23 14.31 -8.60 11.75
CA ARG A 23 12.97 -8.61 11.13
C ARG A 23 11.98 -7.73 11.90
N ALA A 24 11.99 -7.80 13.23
CA ALA A 24 11.13 -6.94 14.06
C ALA A 24 11.52 -5.47 13.91
N LEU A 25 12.83 -5.16 13.88
CA LEU A 25 13.33 -3.80 13.66
C LEU A 25 12.93 -3.26 12.29
N TRP A 26 13.04 -4.08 11.24
CA TRP A 26 12.58 -3.72 9.89
C TRP A 26 11.09 -3.36 9.89
N HIS A 27 10.23 -4.23 10.43
CA HIS A 27 8.79 -3.99 10.48
C HIS A 27 8.43 -2.78 11.34
N LEU A 28 9.15 -2.53 12.43
CA LEU A 28 8.98 -1.32 13.24
C LEU A 28 9.31 -0.06 12.42
N GLY A 29 10.45 -0.07 11.72
CA GLY A 29 10.91 1.06 10.91
C GLY A 29 9.96 1.40 9.76
N VAL A 30 9.53 0.40 8.98
CA VAL A 30 8.61 0.66 7.86
C VAL A 30 7.21 1.05 8.33
N ASN A 31 6.71 0.53 9.46
CA ASN A 31 5.41 0.95 10.00
C ASN A 31 5.47 2.36 10.63
N ALA A 32 6.63 2.79 11.14
CA ALA A 32 6.80 4.17 11.61
C ALA A 32 6.53 5.18 10.48
N VAL A 33 6.83 4.85 9.22
CA VAL A 33 6.49 5.68 8.05
C VAL A 33 4.97 5.85 7.91
N VAL A 34 4.20 4.76 8.05
CA VAL A 34 2.73 4.83 7.99
C VAL A 34 2.20 5.70 9.14
N VAL A 35 2.72 5.51 10.34
CA VAL A 35 2.33 6.33 11.52
C VAL A 35 2.68 7.80 11.30
N ALA A 36 3.83 8.12 10.71
CA ALA A 36 4.20 9.50 10.39
C ALA A 36 3.21 10.15 9.42
N TRP A 37 2.78 9.44 8.36
CA TRP A 37 1.74 9.93 7.46
C TRP A 37 0.38 10.10 8.13
N LEU A 38 -0.01 9.19 9.02
CA LEU A 38 -1.24 9.32 9.82
C LEU A 38 -1.16 10.52 10.78
N GLY A 39 0.01 10.76 11.37
CA GLY A 39 0.28 11.94 12.18
C GLY A 39 0.14 13.22 11.35
N LEU A 40 0.72 13.25 10.14
CA LEU A 40 0.56 14.38 9.22
C LEU A 40 -0.90 14.57 8.81
N PHE A 41 -1.63 13.50 8.53
CA PHE A 41 -3.07 13.55 8.25
C PHE A 41 -3.85 14.15 9.43
N ALA A 42 -3.55 13.75 10.66
CA ALA A 42 -4.19 14.31 11.85
C ALA A 42 -3.86 15.80 12.05
N VAL A 43 -2.62 16.21 11.77
CA VAL A 43 -2.22 17.64 11.79
C VAL A 43 -2.98 18.44 10.74
N VAL A 44 -3.02 17.96 9.49
CA VAL A 44 -3.80 18.59 8.41
C VAL A 44 -5.28 18.66 8.77
N GLY A 45 -5.84 17.60 9.35
CA GLY A 45 -7.24 17.55 9.79
C GLY A 45 -7.55 18.53 10.90
N SER A 46 -6.62 18.73 11.83
CA SER A 46 -6.78 19.71 12.91
C SER A 46 -6.67 21.15 12.40
N ALA A 47 -5.81 21.38 11.40
CA ALA A 47 -5.58 22.69 10.81
C ALA A 47 -6.42 22.96 9.53
N HIS A 48 -7.37 22.09 9.18
CA HIS A 48 -7.99 22.07 7.84
C HIS A 48 -8.64 23.41 7.46
N HIS A 49 -9.21 24.13 8.43
CA HIS A 49 -9.87 25.41 8.20
C HIS A 49 -8.89 26.56 7.87
N PHE A 50 -7.60 26.39 8.14
CA PHE A 50 -6.54 27.34 7.80
C PHE A 50 -5.80 26.96 6.50
N LEU A 51 -6.08 25.79 5.93
CA LEU A 51 -5.34 25.25 4.81
C LEU A 51 -6.11 25.42 3.50
N PRO A 52 -5.49 25.98 2.45
CA PRO A 52 -6.11 26.00 1.13
C PRO A 52 -6.28 24.56 0.63
N HIS A 53 -7.41 24.29 -0.05
CA HIS A 53 -7.72 22.97 -0.62
C HIS A 53 -7.60 21.81 0.39
N ALA A 54 -8.02 22.04 1.65
CA ALA A 54 -7.82 21.11 2.76
C ALA A 54 -8.32 19.68 2.48
N PHE A 55 -9.46 19.54 1.78
CA PHE A 55 -9.99 18.24 1.39
C PHE A 55 -9.03 17.47 0.49
N TRP A 56 -8.48 18.11 -0.54
CA TRP A 56 -7.49 17.50 -1.43
C TRP A 56 -6.26 17.03 -0.64
N LEU A 57 -5.76 17.87 0.27
CA LEU A 57 -4.59 17.56 1.09
C LEU A 57 -4.86 16.40 2.06
N LEU A 58 -6.03 16.37 2.70
CA LEU A 58 -6.45 15.27 3.58
C LEU A 58 -6.50 13.95 2.82
N VAL A 59 -7.17 13.92 1.68
CA VAL A 59 -7.32 12.71 0.86
C VAL A 59 -5.97 12.21 0.38
N HIS A 60 -5.06 13.08 -0.10
CA HIS A 60 -3.76 12.64 -0.58
C HIS A 60 -2.80 12.25 0.55
N THR A 61 -2.81 12.97 1.67
CA THR A 61 -2.00 12.59 2.83
C THR A 61 -2.43 11.22 3.38
N LEU A 62 -3.73 10.96 3.43
CA LEU A 62 -4.27 9.67 3.85
C LEU A 62 -4.02 8.57 2.82
N LEU A 63 -4.48 8.75 1.58
CA LEU A 63 -4.51 7.68 0.58
C LEU A 63 -3.14 7.47 -0.08
N LEU A 64 -2.51 8.54 -0.58
CA LEU A 64 -1.19 8.46 -1.21
C LEU A 64 -0.08 8.28 -0.17
N GLY A 65 -0.20 8.91 0.98
CA GLY A 65 0.75 8.76 2.09
C GLY A 65 0.55 7.46 2.86
N ALA A 66 -0.40 7.46 3.80
CA ALA A 66 -0.56 6.37 4.76
C ALA A 66 -1.01 5.04 4.13
N VAL A 67 -2.12 5.05 3.37
CA VAL A 67 -2.72 3.84 2.81
C VAL A 67 -1.79 3.20 1.78
N THR A 68 -1.22 3.96 0.84
CA THR A 68 -0.33 3.39 -0.18
C THR A 68 0.93 2.80 0.42
N ASN A 69 1.54 3.45 1.44
CA ASN A 69 2.65 2.84 2.19
C ASN A 69 2.20 1.55 2.89
N ALA A 70 1.06 1.56 3.59
CA ALA A 70 0.53 0.37 4.25
C ALA A 70 0.29 -0.77 3.25
N VAL A 71 -0.34 -0.49 2.11
CA VAL A 71 -0.58 -1.47 1.05
C VAL A 71 0.73 -2.07 0.57
N VAL A 72 1.74 -1.27 0.19
CA VAL A 72 3.01 -1.79 -0.33
C VAL A 72 3.74 -2.65 0.71
N ILE A 73 3.78 -2.20 1.97
CA ILE A 73 4.43 -2.92 3.08
C ILE A 73 3.72 -4.26 3.35
N TRP A 74 2.40 -4.21 3.57
CA TRP A 74 1.63 -5.37 4.03
C TRP A 74 1.33 -6.36 2.90
N SER A 75 1.02 -5.90 1.70
CA SER A 75 0.84 -6.80 0.54
C SER A 75 2.12 -7.59 0.28
N GLY A 76 3.29 -6.97 0.40
CA GLY A 76 4.57 -7.65 0.23
C GLY A 76 4.87 -8.62 1.37
N HIS A 77 4.57 -8.27 2.63
CA HIS A 77 4.68 -9.19 3.76
C HIS A 77 3.76 -10.41 3.63
N PHE A 78 2.50 -10.20 3.26
CA PHE A 78 1.54 -11.28 3.08
C PHE A 78 1.90 -12.15 1.88
N ALA A 79 2.30 -11.57 0.75
CA ALA A 79 2.75 -12.32 -0.41
C ALA A 79 3.95 -13.21 -0.08
N ALA A 80 4.96 -12.66 0.59
CA ALA A 80 6.13 -13.42 1.05
C ALA A 80 5.75 -14.56 2.00
N SER A 81 4.84 -14.31 2.95
CA SER A 81 4.40 -15.31 3.94
C SER A 81 3.59 -16.44 3.30
N VAL A 82 2.60 -16.09 2.47
CA VAL A 82 1.72 -17.03 1.78
C VAL A 82 2.49 -17.91 0.78
N LEU A 83 3.47 -17.34 0.09
CA LEU A 83 4.32 -18.07 -0.85
C LEU A 83 5.51 -18.76 -0.16
N ARG A 84 5.57 -18.76 1.18
CA ARG A 84 6.61 -19.40 2.01
C ARG A 84 8.03 -18.93 1.69
N LEU A 85 8.17 -17.64 1.38
CA LEU A 85 9.43 -16.95 1.07
C LEU A 85 9.57 -15.69 1.96
N PRO A 86 9.59 -15.83 3.31
CA PRO A 86 9.47 -14.70 4.25
C PRO A 86 10.61 -13.67 4.13
N GLU A 87 11.75 -14.08 3.57
CA GLU A 87 12.93 -13.24 3.41
C GLU A 87 12.94 -12.42 2.10
N ALA A 88 11.96 -12.64 1.21
CA ALA A 88 11.95 -12.05 -0.13
C ALA A 88 11.60 -10.55 -0.18
N ASN A 89 10.96 -10.00 0.87
CA ASN A 89 10.50 -8.61 0.91
C ASN A 89 11.21 -7.76 1.97
N ARG A 90 12.54 -7.83 2.01
CA ARG A 90 13.38 -7.00 2.90
C ARG A 90 14.69 -6.60 2.22
N GLY A 91 15.41 -5.68 2.86
CA GLY A 91 16.71 -5.20 2.37
C GLY A 91 16.59 -4.07 1.35
N ALA A 92 17.70 -3.78 0.67
CA ALA A 92 17.86 -2.58 -0.16
C ALA A 92 16.78 -2.39 -1.23
N PRO A 93 16.35 -3.42 -2.00
CA PRO A 93 15.31 -3.22 -3.02
C PRO A 93 13.94 -2.83 -2.43
N ALA A 94 13.58 -3.38 -1.27
CA ALA A 94 12.33 -3.01 -0.60
C ALA A 94 12.41 -1.60 0.00
N ALA A 95 13.55 -1.26 0.61
CA ALA A 95 13.80 0.08 1.12
C ALA A 95 13.76 1.14 0.00
N LEU A 96 14.40 0.87 -1.13
CA LEU A 96 14.43 1.78 -2.28
C LEU A 96 13.01 2.07 -2.81
N ARG A 97 12.16 1.04 -2.94
CA ARG A 97 10.75 1.24 -3.34
C ARG A 97 10.02 2.17 -2.37
N LEU A 98 10.19 1.99 -1.07
CA LEU A 98 9.57 2.86 -0.06
C LEU A 98 10.14 4.28 -0.10
N VAL A 99 11.46 4.45 -0.25
CA VAL A 99 12.07 5.77 -0.39
C VAL A 99 11.55 6.49 -1.63
N CYS A 100 11.52 5.83 -2.79
CA CYS A 100 10.96 6.40 -4.02
C CYS A 100 9.49 6.76 -3.86
N LEU A 101 8.69 5.90 -3.24
CA LEU A 101 7.27 6.15 -2.98
C LEU A 101 7.07 7.39 -2.11
N ASN A 102 7.80 7.50 -1.00
CA ASN A 102 7.67 8.62 -0.07
C ASN A 102 8.20 9.93 -0.65
N ALA A 103 9.35 9.89 -1.34
CA ALA A 103 9.88 11.05 -2.06
C ALA A 103 8.88 11.51 -3.14
N GLY A 104 8.27 10.58 -3.87
CA GLY A 104 7.24 10.87 -4.85
C GLY A 104 5.99 11.49 -4.24
N ALA A 105 5.48 10.93 -3.14
CA ALA A 105 4.30 11.46 -2.44
C ALA A 105 4.54 12.88 -1.90
N VAL A 106 5.70 13.12 -1.28
CA VAL A 106 6.09 14.46 -0.82
C VAL A 106 6.22 15.43 -1.99
N ALA A 107 6.80 15.00 -3.11
CA ALA A 107 6.93 15.84 -4.31
C ALA A 107 5.55 16.17 -4.93
N VAL A 108 4.61 15.22 -5.00
CA VAL A 108 3.23 15.49 -5.47
C VAL A 108 2.56 16.53 -4.57
N ILE A 109 2.59 16.33 -3.25
CA ILE A 109 1.96 17.24 -2.29
C ILE A 109 2.62 18.63 -2.32
N GLY A 110 3.94 18.69 -2.26
CA GLY A 110 4.69 19.95 -2.30
C GLY A 110 4.57 20.67 -3.64
N GLY A 111 4.54 19.93 -4.75
CA GLY A 111 4.34 20.48 -6.09
C GLY A 111 2.98 21.12 -6.26
N MET A 112 1.93 20.48 -5.76
CA MET A 112 0.56 21.04 -5.76
C MET A 112 0.47 22.27 -4.86
N TYR A 113 1.02 22.20 -3.65
CA TYR A 113 1.00 23.33 -2.71
C TYR A 113 1.76 24.57 -3.22
N THR A 114 2.82 24.35 -4.00
CA THR A 114 3.64 25.42 -4.59
C THR A 114 3.21 25.83 -6.00
N GLY A 115 2.18 25.20 -6.58
CA GLY A 115 1.73 25.46 -7.95
C GLY A 115 2.76 25.06 -9.02
N ARG A 116 3.67 24.13 -8.73
CA ARG A 116 4.76 23.72 -9.63
C ARG A 116 4.47 22.37 -10.27
N TRP A 117 3.74 22.39 -11.38
CA TRP A 117 3.37 21.18 -12.12
C TRP A 117 4.54 20.23 -12.45
N PRO A 118 5.74 20.69 -12.87
CA PRO A 118 6.86 19.78 -13.12
C PRO A 118 7.27 18.96 -11.88
N VAL A 119 7.11 19.51 -10.67
CA VAL A 119 7.39 18.80 -9.42
C VAL A 119 6.33 17.72 -9.18
N VAL A 120 5.06 18.02 -9.48
CA VAL A 120 3.95 17.03 -9.43
C VAL A 120 4.19 15.90 -10.41
N LEU A 121 4.62 16.20 -11.64
CA LEU A 121 4.96 15.21 -12.66
C LEU A 121 6.08 14.28 -12.16
N VAL A 122 7.20 14.84 -11.69
CA VAL A 122 8.33 14.05 -11.16
C VAL A 122 7.87 13.19 -9.98
N GLY A 123 7.09 13.77 -9.06
CA GLY A 123 6.53 13.04 -7.92
C GLY A 123 5.63 11.88 -8.34
N GLY A 124 4.71 12.13 -9.27
CA GLY A 124 3.82 11.10 -9.84
C GLY A 124 4.59 9.98 -10.53
N CYS A 125 5.63 10.32 -11.29
CA CYS A 125 6.54 9.34 -11.91
C CYS A 125 7.26 8.48 -10.88
N LEU A 126 7.74 9.07 -9.77
CA LEU A 126 8.39 8.32 -8.68
C LEU A 126 7.42 7.35 -7.99
N VAL A 127 6.20 7.79 -7.70
CA VAL A 127 5.14 6.93 -7.15
C VAL A 127 4.82 5.78 -8.12
N ALA A 128 4.57 6.10 -9.38
CA ALA A 128 4.27 5.11 -10.41
C ALA A 128 5.41 4.09 -10.58
N ALA A 129 6.66 4.54 -10.61
CA ALA A 129 7.83 3.67 -10.72
C ALA A 129 7.98 2.76 -9.48
N ALA A 130 7.82 3.29 -8.28
CA ALA A 130 7.91 2.52 -7.04
C ALA A 130 6.86 1.40 -6.97
N VAL A 131 5.61 1.72 -7.33
CA VAL A 131 4.51 0.75 -7.28
C VAL A 131 4.54 -0.22 -8.47
N THR A 132 4.99 0.21 -9.64
CA THR A 132 5.27 -0.70 -10.77
C THR A 132 6.38 -1.69 -10.41
N ALA A 133 7.46 -1.22 -9.77
CA ALA A 133 8.52 -2.10 -9.28
C ALA A 133 8.00 -3.11 -8.24
N HIS A 134 7.06 -2.69 -7.39
CA HIS A 134 6.36 -3.59 -6.46
C HIS A 134 5.51 -4.64 -7.19
N ALA A 135 4.72 -4.24 -8.19
CA ALA A 135 3.94 -5.15 -9.02
C ALA A 135 4.82 -6.19 -9.73
N VAL A 136 5.92 -5.74 -10.35
CA VAL A 136 6.90 -6.63 -11.01
C VAL A 136 7.51 -7.61 -10.00
N TRP A 137 7.86 -7.14 -8.80
CA TRP A 137 8.37 -8.01 -7.74
C TRP A 137 7.33 -9.06 -7.30
N LEU A 138 6.06 -8.69 -7.12
CA LEU A 138 4.96 -9.62 -6.81
C LEU A 138 4.78 -10.69 -7.90
N VAL A 139 4.80 -10.29 -9.17
CA VAL A 139 4.68 -11.22 -10.31
C VAL A 139 5.88 -12.16 -10.37
N ARG A 140 7.11 -11.66 -10.14
CA ARG A 140 8.31 -12.51 -10.08
C ARG A 140 8.24 -13.51 -8.92
N LEU A 141 7.74 -13.07 -7.77
CA LEU A 141 7.55 -13.94 -6.61
C LEU A 141 6.55 -15.05 -6.91
N LEU A 142 5.43 -14.71 -7.55
CA LEU A 142 4.40 -15.67 -7.96
C LEU A 142 4.92 -16.70 -8.96
N ARG A 143 5.79 -16.31 -9.90
CA ARG A 143 6.40 -17.23 -10.89
C ARG A 143 7.41 -18.21 -10.28
N ARG A 144 8.02 -17.87 -9.15
CA ARG A 144 9.02 -18.71 -8.47
C ARG A 144 8.42 -19.68 -7.46
N ALA A 145 7.25 -19.36 -6.92
CA ALA A 145 6.61 -20.17 -5.91
C ALA A 145 5.85 -21.37 -6.50
N LEU A 146 5.84 -22.48 -5.78
CA LEU A 146 4.98 -23.62 -6.10
C LEU A 146 3.49 -23.21 -6.06
N PRO A 147 2.63 -23.74 -6.94
CA PRO A 147 1.21 -23.44 -6.93
C PRO A 147 0.60 -23.69 -5.56
N GLY A 148 0.01 -22.66 -4.97
CA GLY A 148 -0.66 -22.73 -3.67
C GLY A 148 -2.03 -22.09 -3.72
N ARG A 149 -2.97 -22.60 -2.92
CA ARG A 149 -4.36 -22.10 -2.80
C ARG A 149 -4.47 -20.59 -2.57
N PHE A 150 -3.51 -20.02 -1.85
CA PHE A 150 -3.47 -18.61 -1.48
C PHE A 150 -2.66 -17.74 -2.45
N SER A 151 -2.14 -18.31 -3.54
CA SER A 151 -1.46 -17.53 -4.59
C SER A 151 -2.38 -16.52 -5.29
N MET A 152 -3.71 -16.69 -5.15
CA MET A 152 -4.70 -15.77 -5.69
C MET A 152 -4.59 -14.36 -5.08
N THR A 153 -4.34 -14.25 -3.77
CA THR A 153 -4.17 -12.95 -3.07
C THR A 153 -3.11 -12.10 -3.74
N VAL A 154 -1.99 -12.74 -4.12
CA VAL A 154 -0.85 -12.09 -4.76
C VAL A 154 -1.23 -11.59 -6.16
N ARG A 155 -2.14 -12.28 -6.87
CA ARG A 155 -2.68 -11.82 -8.16
C ARG A 155 -3.55 -10.58 -8.00
N TYR A 156 -4.37 -10.49 -6.96
CA TYR A 156 -5.12 -9.27 -6.62
C TYR A 156 -4.18 -8.11 -6.32
N TYR A 157 -3.14 -8.33 -5.50
CA TYR A 157 -2.14 -7.29 -5.21
C TYR A 157 -1.41 -6.82 -6.47
N ALA A 158 -1.03 -7.74 -7.35
CA ALA A 158 -0.36 -7.40 -8.60
C ALA A 158 -1.27 -6.61 -9.55
N ALA A 159 -2.54 -7.02 -9.67
CA ALA A 159 -3.54 -6.30 -10.47
C ALA A 159 -3.81 -4.90 -9.92
N ALA A 160 -4.02 -4.78 -8.60
CA ALA A 160 -4.19 -3.49 -7.92
C ALA A 160 -2.97 -2.58 -8.17
N ALA A 161 -1.76 -3.10 -7.98
CA ALA A 161 -0.52 -2.33 -8.16
C ALA A 161 -0.30 -1.90 -9.62
N ALA A 162 -0.81 -2.64 -10.60
CA ALA A 162 -0.76 -2.24 -12.01
C ALA A 162 -1.72 -1.09 -12.35
N LEU A 163 -2.76 -0.86 -11.54
CA LEU A 163 -3.75 0.19 -11.77
C LEU A 163 -3.34 1.55 -11.20
N LEU A 164 -2.58 1.58 -10.09
CA LEU A 164 -2.15 2.85 -9.48
C LEU A 164 -1.39 3.78 -10.44
N PRO A 165 -0.44 3.31 -11.29
CA PRO A 165 0.22 4.18 -12.27
C PRO A 165 -0.74 4.90 -13.21
N VAL A 166 -1.85 4.26 -13.59
CA VAL A 166 -2.90 4.88 -14.41
C VAL A 166 -3.58 5.99 -13.63
N GLY A 167 -4.00 5.72 -12.39
CA GLY A 167 -4.58 6.73 -11.50
C GLY A 167 -3.65 7.91 -11.25
N ALA A 168 -2.35 7.65 -11.06
CA ALA A 168 -1.33 8.68 -10.89
C ALA A 168 -1.18 9.54 -12.16
N ALA A 169 -1.17 8.93 -13.35
CA ALA A 169 -1.12 9.66 -14.61
C ALA A 169 -2.32 10.59 -14.80
N LEU A 170 -3.54 10.13 -14.47
CA LEU A 170 -4.73 10.98 -14.49
C LEU A 170 -4.60 12.15 -13.48
N GLY A 171 -4.09 11.88 -12.28
CA GLY A 171 -3.85 12.92 -11.27
C GLY A 171 -2.87 14.00 -11.73
N VAL A 172 -1.75 13.58 -12.34
CA VAL A 172 -0.75 14.50 -12.92
C VAL A 172 -1.33 15.32 -14.09
N LEU A 173 -2.16 14.69 -14.92
CA LEU A 173 -2.83 15.38 -16.03
C LEU A 173 -3.81 16.45 -15.52
N MET A 174 -4.64 16.12 -14.52
CA MET A 174 -5.54 17.08 -13.88
C MET A 174 -4.79 18.25 -13.22
N ALA A 175 -3.67 17.97 -12.55
CA ALA A 175 -2.85 18.97 -11.90
C ALA A 175 -2.29 20.05 -12.86
N ARG A 176 -2.33 19.81 -14.17
CA ARG A 176 -1.89 20.77 -15.18
C ARG A 176 -2.85 21.96 -15.31
N GLY A 177 -4.14 21.77 -15.03
CA GLY A 177 -5.16 22.83 -15.02
C GLY A 177 -5.61 23.37 -16.39
N GLU A 178 -4.96 23.00 -17.49
CA GLU A 178 -5.22 23.52 -18.85
C GLU A 178 -6.29 22.72 -19.63
N LEU A 179 -7.24 22.09 -18.95
CA LEU A 179 -8.22 21.20 -19.57
C LEU A 179 -9.56 21.92 -19.77
N GLY A 180 -10.11 21.89 -20.99
CA GLY A 180 -11.37 22.54 -21.34
C GLY A 180 -12.60 21.62 -21.20
N GLY A 181 -13.77 22.24 -21.09
CA GLY A 181 -15.06 21.54 -20.94
C GLY A 181 -15.15 20.75 -19.64
N ASP A 182 -15.93 19.66 -19.65
CA ASP A 182 -16.16 18.81 -18.46
C ASP A 182 -15.06 17.76 -18.25
N LEU A 183 -13.92 17.91 -18.92
CA LEU A 183 -12.82 16.95 -18.84
C LEU A 183 -12.19 16.85 -17.44
N PRO A 184 -11.97 17.94 -16.68
CA PRO A 184 -11.48 17.85 -15.30
C PRO A 184 -12.35 16.96 -14.40
N GLU A 185 -13.67 17.11 -14.46
CA GLU A 185 -14.64 16.37 -13.64
C GLU A 185 -14.64 14.88 -14.01
N ARG A 186 -14.58 14.57 -15.30
CA ARG A 186 -14.50 13.19 -15.82
C ARG A 186 -13.20 12.51 -15.40
N LEU A 187 -12.08 13.22 -15.49
CA LEU A 187 -10.78 12.72 -15.05
C LEU A 187 -10.75 12.53 -13.54
N LEU A 188 -11.40 13.40 -12.76
CA LEU A 188 -11.50 13.28 -11.30
C LEU A 188 -12.25 11.99 -10.94
N LEU A 189 -13.41 11.76 -11.55
CA LEU A 189 -14.19 10.55 -11.31
C LEU A 189 -13.41 9.29 -11.72
N ALA A 190 -12.75 9.31 -12.88
CA ALA A 190 -11.92 8.19 -13.34
C ALA A 190 -10.72 7.94 -12.40
N HIS A 191 -10.07 9.01 -11.91
CA HIS A 191 -8.98 8.94 -10.94
C HIS A 191 -9.44 8.32 -9.61
N GLU A 192 -10.58 8.75 -9.08
CA GLU A 192 -11.17 8.23 -7.86
C GLU A 192 -11.55 6.75 -8.00
N VAL A 193 -12.24 6.38 -9.09
CA VAL A 193 -12.66 5.00 -9.36
C VAL A 193 -11.46 4.06 -9.46
N ILE A 194 -10.41 4.45 -10.21
CA ILE A 194 -9.20 3.64 -10.35
C ILE A 194 -8.47 3.48 -9.02
N ASN A 195 -8.33 4.54 -8.23
CA ASN A 195 -7.55 4.48 -7.00
C ASN A 195 -8.32 3.85 -5.83
N LEU A 196 -9.62 4.14 -5.69
CA LEU A 196 -10.44 3.61 -4.59
C LEU A 196 -10.89 2.18 -4.87
N LEU A 197 -11.46 1.90 -6.05
CA LEU A 197 -11.96 0.55 -6.35
C LEU A 197 -10.86 -0.36 -6.89
N GLY A 198 -9.98 0.17 -7.74
CA GLY A 198 -8.86 -0.57 -8.32
C GLY A 198 -7.71 -0.80 -7.35
N TRP A 199 -7.04 0.28 -6.91
CA TRP A 199 -5.86 0.15 -6.04
C TRP A 199 -6.22 -0.32 -4.62
N VAL A 200 -7.07 0.43 -3.91
CA VAL A 200 -7.44 0.09 -2.52
C VAL A 200 -8.40 -1.10 -2.48
N GLY A 201 -9.48 -1.05 -3.24
CA GLY A 201 -10.56 -2.05 -3.24
C GLY A 201 -10.08 -3.45 -3.57
N LEU A 202 -9.34 -3.64 -4.68
CA LEU A 202 -8.80 -4.97 -5.03
C LEU A 202 -7.76 -5.46 -4.03
N THR A 203 -6.95 -4.57 -3.44
CA THR A 203 -6.01 -4.95 -2.39
C THR A 203 -6.76 -5.49 -1.17
N VAL A 204 -7.78 -4.77 -0.69
CA VAL A 204 -8.60 -5.18 0.45
C VAL A 204 -9.35 -6.47 0.13
N ALA A 205 -10.00 -6.55 -1.03
CA ALA A 205 -10.74 -7.75 -1.46
C ALA A 205 -9.84 -8.99 -1.53
N GLY A 206 -8.66 -8.87 -2.14
CA GLY A 206 -7.69 -9.97 -2.21
C GLY A 206 -7.23 -10.44 -0.83
N THR A 207 -7.01 -9.50 0.09
CA THR A 207 -6.67 -9.79 1.49
C THR A 207 -7.79 -10.53 2.20
N LEU A 208 -9.02 -9.99 2.13
CA LEU A 208 -10.19 -10.53 2.82
C LEU A 208 -10.55 -11.93 2.31
N ILE A 209 -10.64 -12.14 1.00
CA ILE A 209 -10.97 -13.46 0.42
C ILE A 209 -10.04 -14.57 0.93
N THR A 210 -8.80 -14.21 1.28
CA THR A 210 -7.76 -15.17 1.66
C THR A 210 -7.61 -15.31 3.17
N LEU A 211 -7.59 -14.18 3.89
CA LEU A 211 -7.24 -14.12 5.30
C LEU A 211 -8.47 -14.06 6.21
N TRP A 212 -9.65 -13.76 5.69
CA TRP A 212 -10.89 -13.72 6.46
C TRP A 212 -11.19 -15.03 7.21
N PRO A 213 -11.10 -16.22 6.58
CA PRO A 213 -11.33 -17.49 7.30
C PRO A 213 -10.33 -17.71 8.43
N THR A 214 -9.08 -17.27 8.24
CA THR A 214 -8.06 -17.36 9.29
C THR A 214 -8.30 -16.37 10.43
N MET A 215 -8.77 -15.15 10.14
CA MET A 215 -9.10 -14.13 11.15
C MET A 215 -10.33 -14.55 11.97
N LEU A 216 -11.36 -15.08 11.32
CA LEU A 216 -12.57 -15.58 11.98
C LEU A 216 -12.42 -16.99 12.56
N ARG A 217 -11.29 -17.66 12.32
CA ARG A 217 -11.06 -19.08 12.68
C ARG A 217 -12.15 -20.01 12.15
N THR A 218 -12.70 -19.71 10.97
CA THR A 218 -13.72 -20.50 10.29
C THR A 218 -13.10 -21.37 9.20
N ARG A 219 -13.81 -22.44 8.81
CA ARG A 219 -13.41 -23.24 7.65
C ARG A 219 -13.61 -22.44 6.38
N VAL A 220 -12.67 -22.58 5.45
CA VAL A 220 -12.82 -22.04 4.10
C VAL A 220 -14.00 -22.77 3.45
N ALA A 221 -15.00 -22.02 2.98
CA ALA A 221 -16.15 -22.59 2.28
C ALA A 221 -15.72 -23.31 1.00
N ASP A 222 -16.40 -24.41 0.68
CA ASP A 222 -16.14 -25.16 -0.55
C ASP A 222 -16.34 -24.26 -1.78
N GLY A 223 -15.35 -24.25 -2.68
CA GLY A 223 -15.39 -23.43 -3.89
C GLY A 223 -14.99 -21.96 -3.71
N ALA A 224 -14.67 -21.48 -2.50
CA ALA A 224 -14.23 -20.10 -2.25
C ALA A 224 -13.00 -19.70 -3.10
N GLU A 225 -12.06 -20.63 -3.32
CA GLU A 225 -10.91 -20.39 -4.19
C GLU A 225 -11.33 -20.16 -5.65
N ARG A 226 -12.29 -20.96 -6.15
CA ARG A 226 -12.79 -20.85 -7.53
C ARG A 226 -13.58 -19.55 -7.72
N ALA A 227 -14.40 -19.19 -6.74
CA ALA A 227 -15.12 -17.91 -6.70
C ALA A 227 -14.13 -16.74 -6.70
N GLY A 228 -13.11 -16.76 -5.83
CA GLY A 228 -12.07 -15.72 -5.77
C GLY A 228 -11.31 -15.56 -7.08
N ARG A 229 -10.98 -16.67 -7.77
CA ARG A 229 -10.34 -16.66 -9.10
C ARG A 229 -11.23 -16.06 -10.19
N ARG A 230 -12.53 -16.33 -10.18
CA ARG A 230 -13.50 -15.78 -11.13
C ARG A 230 -13.86 -14.33 -10.83
N ALA A 231 -13.83 -13.91 -9.57
CA ALA A 231 -14.16 -12.55 -9.16
C ALA A 231 -13.16 -11.53 -9.71
N LEU A 232 -11.85 -11.82 -9.76
CA LEU A 232 -10.86 -10.86 -10.23
C LEU A 232 -11.12 -10.33 -11.66
N PRO A 233 -11.29 -11.17 -12.70
CA PRO A 233 -11.57 -10.66 -14.04
C PRO A 233 -12.92 -9.92 -14.11
N VAL A 234 -13.93 -10.34 -13.33
CA VAL A 234 -15.22 -9.64 -13.26
C VAL A 234 -15.07 -8.25 -12.64
N LEU A 235 -14.31 -8.13 -11.55
CA LEU A 235 -14.03 -6.86 -10.88
C LEU A 235 -13.22 -5.92 -11.79
N LEU A 236 -12.22 -6.46 -12.51
CA LEU A 236 -11.44 -5.68 -13.47
C LEU A 236 -12.29 -5.21 -14.67
N ALA A 237 -13.19 -6.07 -15.17
CA ALA A 237 -14.13 -5.70 -16.23
C ALA A 237 -15.11 -4.62 -15.75
N GLY A 238 -15.69 -4.79 -14.56
CA GLY A 238 -16.57 -3.80 -13.93
C GLY A 238 -15.86 -2.46 -13.71
N LEU A 239 -14.62 -2.48 -13.23
CA LEU A 239 -13.78 -1.30 -13.10
C LEU A 239 -13.55 -0.62 -14.45
N GLY A 240 -13.19 -1.40 -15.48
CA GLY A 240 -12.99 -0.90 -16.84
C GLY A 240 -14.24 -0.24 -17.40
N MET A 241 -15.41 -0.84 -17.20
CA MET A 241 -16.70 -0.24 -17.61
C MET A 241 -17.00 1.04 -16.84
N ALA A 242 -16.77 1.09 -15.53
CA ALA A 242 -16.98 2.29 -14.71
C ALA A 242 -16.06 3.44 -15.15
N VAL A 243 -14.78 3.16 -15.43
CA VAL A 243 -13.83 4.14 -15.95
C VAL A 243 -14.23 4.61 -17.35
N ALA A 244 -14.63 3.69 -18.23
CA ALA A 244 -15.10 4.05 -19.57
C ALA A 244 -16.36 4.93 -19.50
N ALA A 245 -17.31 4.62 -18.62
CA ALA A 245 -18.49 5.44 -18.39
C ALA A 245 -18.14 6.83 -17.84
N ALA A 246 -17.20 6.92 -16.90
CA ALA A 246 -16.73 8.21 -16.36
C ALA A 246 -16.09 9.08 -17.45
N LEU A 247 -15.32 8.48 -18.35
CA LEU A 247 -14.61 9.22 -19.40
C LEU A 247 -15.52 9.56 -20.60
N LEU A 248 -16.42 8.66 -20.99
CA LEU A 248 -17.18 8.72 -22.24
C LEU A 248 -18.67 9.01 -22.07
N GLY A 249 -19.19 9.06 -20.84
CA GLY A 249 -20.61 9.30 -20.59
C GLY A 249 -21.09 10.64 -21.15
N PRO A 250 -22.37 10.82 -21.47
CA PRO A 250 -22.88 12.15 -21.82
C PRO A 250 -22.71 13.13 -20.63
N PRO A 251 -22.54 14.45 -20.89
CA PRO A 251 -22.53 15.46 -19.84
C PRO A 251 -23.86 15.55 -19.08
#